data_AF-A0A4R7YPR3-F1
#
_entry.id   AF-A0A4R7YPR3-F1
#
_cell.length_a   1.000
_cell.length_b   1.000
_cell.length_c   1.000
_cell.angle_alpha   90.00
_cell.angle_beta   90.00
_cell.angle_gamma   90.00
#
_symmetry.space_group_name_H-M   'P 1'
#
loop_
_entity.id
_entity.type
_entity.pdbx_description
1 polymer ?
#
loop_
_entity_poly.entity_id
_entity_poly.type
_entity_poly.pdbx_seq_one_letter_code
_entity_poly.pdbx_strand_id
1 'polypeptide(L)'
;MKLAYRKIISFVLTIMTNILSFFFLMQLFTLVKTTMLQAGYNEGGGVSQFIRVFTGIPLFLILGIAWMGFFIYTFYYYEKGAEKRNLIKRFLFITGWEILVIPIIVIIYQLFLPIPTRAIDFVLIAVPFIGGLISIYASKNFDIDF
;
A
#
# COMPACT_ATOMS: atom_id res chain seq x y z
N MET A 1 -0.75 23.51 -22.16
CA MET A 1 -0.37 23.74 -20.75
C MET A 1 1.11 24.08 -20.68
N LYS A 2 1.49 25.19 -20.03
CA LYS A 2 2.89 25.58 -19.79
C LYS A 2 3.62 24.48 -19.00
N LEU A 3 4.88 24.20 -19.33
CA LEU A 3 5.74 23.17 -18.68
C LEU A 3 5.73 23.25 -17.14
N ALA A 4 5.76 24.47 -16.59
CA ALA A 4 5.69 24.70 -15.15
C ALA A 4 4.40 24.17 -14.51
N TYR A 5 3.25 24.33 -15.18
CA TYR A 5 1.96 23.86 -14.69
C TYR A 5 1.89 22.33 -14.60
N ARG A 6 2.49 21.63 -15.57
CA ARG A 6 2.57 20.16 -15.54
C ARG A 6 3.44 19.64 -14.40
N LYS A 7 4.59 20.28 -14.15
CA LYS A 7 5.47 19.93 -13.03
C LYS A 7 4.77 20.10 -11.68
N ILE A 8 4.02 21.19 -11.51
CA ILE A 8 3.25 21.45 -10.28
C ILE A 8 2.17 20.37 -10.08
N ILE A 9 1.38 20.05 -11.11
CA ILE A 9 0.36 19.00 -11.02
C ILE A 9 0.99 17.64 -10.70
N SER A 10 2.08 17.29 -11.37
CA SER A 10 2.80 16.03 -11.15
C SER A 10 3.30 15.90 -9.71
N PHE A 11 3.82 16.99 -9.15
CA PHE A 11 4.28 17.04 -7.76
C PHE A 11 3.11 16.87 -6.77
N VAL A 12 1.99 17.56 -7.00
CA VAL A 12 0.78 17.43 -6.17
C VAL A 12 0.24 15.99 -6.22
N LEU A 13 0.15 15.39 -7.40
CA LEU A 13 -0.31 14.01 -7.57
C LEU A 13 0.62 13.00 -6.88
N THR A 14 1.93 13.25 -6.90
CA THR A 14 2.91 12.44 -6.16
C THR A 14 2.65 12.51 -4.65
N ILE A 15 2.45 13.72 -4.10
CA ILE A 15 2.13 13.90 -2.69
C ILE A 15 0.83 13.19 -2.32
N MET A 16 -0.22 13.36 -3.12
CA MET A 16 -1.52 12.71 -2.85
C MET A 16 -1.42 11.19 -2.86
N THR A 17 -0.70 10.61 -3.83
CA THR A 17 -0.47 9.17 -3.93
C THR A 17 0.20 8.65 -2.65
N ASN A 18 1.27 9.32 -2.21
CA ASN A 18 2.03 8.91 -1.04
C ASN A 18 1.28 9.09 0.27
N ILE A 19 0.45 10.14 0.40
CA ILE A 19 -0.42 10.33 1.57
C ILE A 19 -1.42 9.17 1.66
N LEU A 20 -2.08 8.82 0.56
CA LEU A 20 -3.03 7.69 0.54
C LEU A 20 -2.32 6.38 0.91
N SER A 21 -1.20 6.09 0.27
CA SER A 21 -0.42 4.87 0.53
C SER A 21 0.11 4.81 1.97
N PHE A 22 0.46 5.96 2.57
CA PHE A 22 0.85 6.04 3.98
C PHE A 22 -0.32 5.70 4.92
N PHE A 23 -1.53 6.21 4.66
CA PHE A 23 -2.71 5.87 5.47
C PHE A 23 -3.01 4.36 5.45
N PHE A 24 -2.92 3.73 4.29
CA PHE A 24 -3.12 2.27 4.17
C PHE A 24 -2.00 1.47 4.83
N LEU A 25 -0.74 1.93 4.72
CA LEU A 25 0.38 1.31 5.44
C LEU A 25 0.16 1.35 6.95
N MET A 26 -0.27 2.49 7.50
CA MET A 26 -0.52 2.64 8.94
C MET A 26 -1.62 1.71 9.46
N GLN A 27 -2.68 1.48 8.68
CA GLN A 27 -3.74 0.51 9.00
C GLN A 27 -3.16 -0.92 9.09
N LEU A 28 -2.30 -1.30 8.13
CA LEU A 28 -1.71 -2.63 8.10
C LEU A 28 -0.60 -2.82 9.15
N PHE A 29 0.17 -1.78 9.47
CA PHE A 29 1.05 -1.79 10.63
C PHE A 29 0.29 -1.95 11.94
N THR A 30 -0.89 -1.35 12.04
CA THR A 30 -1.75 -1.52 13.22
C THR A 30 -2.23 -2.97 13.33
N LEU A 31 -2.58 -3.61 12.20
CA LEU A 31 -2.92 -5.03 12.16
C LEU A 31 -1.73 -5.90 12.61
N VAL A 32 -0.54 -5.72 12.03
CA VAL A 32 0.66 -6.49 12.42
C VAL A 32 1.01 -6.27 13.89
N LYS A 33 0.96 -5.02 14.35
CA LYS A 33 1.25 -4.67 15.74
C LYS A 33 0.27 -5.32 16.71
N THR A 34 -1.03 -5.25 16.46
CA THR A 34 -2.05 -5.77 17.39
C THR A 34 -2.15 -7.29 17.35
N THR A 35 -2.13 -7.90 16.16
CA THR A 35 -2.35 -9.35 15.98
C THR A 35 -1.10 -10.19 16.21
N MET A 36 0.11 -9.66 15.93
CA MET A 36 1.37 -10.41 16.04
C MET A 36 2.26 -9.92 17.17
N LEU A 37 2.56 -8.63 17.23
CA LEU A 37 3.53 -8.11 18.19
C LEU A 37 2.93 -8.06 19.60
N GLN A 38 1.81 -7.36 19.81
CA GLN A 38 1.17 -7.23 21.13
C GLN A 38 0.60 -8.56 21.63
N ALA A 39 -0.03 -9.35 20.75
CA ALA A 39 -0.44 -10.72 21.09
C ALA A 39 0.75 -11.61 21.48
N GLY A 40 1.94 -11.26 20.99
CA GLY A 40 3.22 -11.86 21.33
C GLY A 40 3.87 -11.33 22.61
N TYR A 41 3.26 -10.40 23.35
CA TYR A 41 3.78 -9.89 24.64
C TYR A 41 2.86 -10.21 25.82
N ASN A 42 1.70 -10.83 25.59
CA ASN A 42 0.84 -11.29 26.68
C ASN A 42 1.52 -12.46 27.42
N GLU A 43 1.82 -12.27 28.70
CA GLU A 43 2.57 -13.20 29.53
C GLU A 43 1.90 -14.59 29.60
N GLY A 44 2.68 -15.65 29.36
CA GLY A 44 2.25 -17.05 29.50
C GLY A 44 2.12 -17.87 28.20
N GLY A 45 2.45 -17.32 27.03
CA GLY A 45 2.17 -17.95 25.72
C GLY A 45 3.21 -18.94 25.18
N GLY A 46 4.40 -19.05 25.80
CA GLY A 46 5.44 -20.01 25.42
C GLY A 46 5.87 -19.92 23.94
N VAL A 47 6.02 -21.07 23.25
CA VAL A 47 6.50 -21.16 21.86
C VAL A 47 5.59 -20.40 20.87
N SER A 48 4.28 -20.37 21.10
CA SER A 48 3.33 -19.66 20.23
C SER A 48 3.55 -18.15 20.23
N GLN A 49 4.01 -17.60 21.35
CA GLN A 49 4.33 -16.19 21.54
C GLN A 49 5.61 -15.82 20.77
N PHE A 50 6.64 -16.67 20.87
CA PHE A 50 7.89 -16.52 20.14
C PHE A 50 7.66 -16.51 18.62
N ILE A 51 6.87 -17.46 18.10
CA ILE A 51 6.55 -17.54 16.68
C ILE A 51 5.88 -16.24 16.21
N ARG A 52 4.87 -15.73 16.93
CA ARG A 52 4.16 -14.50 16.55
C ARG A 52 5.07 -13.27 16.46
N VAL A 53 5.97 -13.08 17.42
CA VAL A 53 6.93 -11.96 17.40
C VAL A 53 7.96 -12.15 16.29
N PHE A 54 8.51 -13.35 16.16
CA PHE A 54 9.49 -13.70 15.14
C PHE A 54 8.94 -13.52 13.72
N THR A 55 7.65 -13.76 13.51
CA THR A 55 6.97 -13.54 12.22
C THR A 55 6.55 -12.09 12.01
N GLY A 56 6.15 -11.39 13.09
CA GLY A 56 5.67 -10.00 13.01
C GLY A 56 6.75 -9.00 12.64
N ILE A 57 7.98 -9.17 13.15
CA ILE A 57 9.09 -8.24 12.89
C ILE A 57 9.50 -8.22 11.40
N PRO A 58 9.76 -9.36 10.73
CA PRO A 58 10.05 -9.38 9.31
C PRO A 58 8.92 -8.82 8.46
N LEU A 59 7.66 -9.15 8.78
CA LEU A 59 6.51 -8.63 8.04
C LEU A 59 6.42 -7.10 8.16
N PHE A 60 6.65 -6.56 9.36
CA PHE A 60 6.71 -5.11 9.60
C PHE A 60 7.81 -4.43 8.78
N LEU A 61 9.01 -5.02 8.73
CA LEU A 61 10.13 -4.50 7.95
C LEU A 61 9.87 -4.57 6.43
N ILE A 62 9.33 -5.68 5.93
CA ILE A 62 9.00 -5.86 4.51
C ILE A 62 7.97 -4.82 4.07
N LEU A 63 6.93 -4.60 4.86
CA LEU A 63 5.91 -3.59 4.57
C LEU A 63 6.50 -2.17 4.50
N GLY A 64 7.39 -1.82 5.44
CA GLY A 64 8.06 -0.52 5.43
C GLY A 64 9.00 -0.33 4.22
N ILE A 65 9.81 -1.34 3.90
CA ILE A 65 10.73 -1.31 2.74
C ILE A 65 9.94 -1.25 1.43
N ALA A 66 8.88 -2.06 1.30
CA ALA A 66 8.02 -2.06 0.12
C ALA A 66 7.40 -0.68 -0.10
N TRP A 67 6.87 -0.06 0.95
CA TRP A 67 6.31 1.29 0.85
C TRP A 67 7.34 2.34 0.43
N MET A 68 8.55 2.32 1.02
CA MET A 68 9.62 3.23 0.60
C MET A 68 10.03 3.01 -0.87
N GLY A 69 10.10 1.75 -1.32
CA GLY A 69 10.36 1.42 -2.72
C GLY A 69 9.30 1.98 -3.66
N PHE A 70 8.02 1.87 -3.28
CA PHE A 70 6.91 2.47 -4.01
C PHE A 70 6.96 3.98 -4.03
N PHE A 71 7.26 4.63 -2.90
CA PHE A 71 7.43 6.09 -2.83
C PHE A 71 8.46 6.59 -3.86
N ILE A 72 9.63 5.95 -3.90
CA ILE A 72 10.71 6.32 -4.84
C ILE A 72 10.29 6.05 -6.29
N TYR A 73 9.67 4.90 -6.55
CA TYR A 73 9.17 4.53 -7.87
C TYR A 73 8.13 5.53 -8.38
N THR A 74 7.19 5.91 -7.54
CA THR A 74 6.11 6.85 -7.84
C THR A 74 6.65 8.23 -8.13
N PHE A 75 7.57 8.73 -7.29
CA PHE A 75 8.26 9.99 -7.53
C PHE A 75 8.96 9.99 -8.89
N TYR A 76 9.78 8.98 -9.17
CA TYR A 76 10.51 8.84 -10.44
C TYR A 76 9.58 8.73 -11.66
N TYR A 77 8.48 7.98 -11.53
CA TYR A 77 7.55 7.75 -12.63
C TYR A 77 6.75 9.01 -12.98
N TYR A 78 6.40 9.84 -11.98
CA TYR A 78 5.75 11.13 -12.22
C TYR A 78 6.72 12.17 -12.78
N GLU A 79 7.92 12.26 -12.22
CA GLU A 79 8.96 13.19 -12.69
C GLU A 79 9.31 12.96 -14.17
N LYS A 80 9.55 11.70 -14.56
CA LYS A 80 9.81 11.33 -15.97
C LYS A 80 8.56 11.23 -16.82
N GLY A 81 7.38 11.07 -16.21
CA GLY A 81 6.09 10.94 -16.89
C GLY A 81 5.42 12.25 -17.27
N ALA A 82 5.88 13.38 -16.72
CA ALA A 82 5.29 14.71 -16.88
C ALA A 82 5.24 15.23 -18.34
N GLU A 83 5.94 14.58 -19.27
CA GLU A 83 5.92 14.92 -20.69
C GLU A 83 4.64 14.43 -21.40
N LYS A 84 3.98 13.37 -20.90
CA LYS A 84 2.81 12.75 -21.56
C LYS A 84 1.48 13.40 -21.14
N ARG A 85 0.55 13.51 -22.09
CA ARG A 85 -0.79 14.14 -21.90
C ARG A 85 -1.71 13.45 -20.88
N ASN A 86 -1.41 12.24 -20.44
CA ASN A 86 -2.29 11.43 -19.56
C ASN A 86 -1.77 11.29 -18.11
N LEU A 87 -1.68 12.41 -17.38
CA LEU A 87 -1.25 12.43 -15.97
C LEU A 87 -2.25 11.73 -15.04
N ILE A 88 -3.56 11.90 -15.27
CA ILE A 88 -4.62 11.31 -14.43
C ILE A 88 -4.68 9.78 -14.58
N LYS A 89 -4.61 9.25 -15.82
CA LYS A 89 -4.57 7.79 -16.04
C LYS A 89 -3.38 7.16 -15.33
N ARG A 90 -2.20 7.80 -15.41
CA ARG A 90 -0.99 7.35 -14.73
C ARG A 90 -1.16 7.36 -13.22
N PHE A 91 -1.82 8.39 -12.70
CA PHE A 91 -2.08 8.47 -11.27
C PHE A 91 -2.96 7.34 -10.76
N LEU A 92 -4.09 7.12 -11.40
CA LEU A 92 -5.00 6.03 -11.02
C LEU A 92 -4.32 4.66 -11.11
N PHE A 93 -3.46 4.45 -12.12
CA PHE A 93 -2.73 3.20 -12.28
C PHE A 93 -1.70 2.95 -11.15
N ILE A 94 -0.83 3.92 -10.87
CA ILE A 94 0.22 3.75 -9.86
C ILE A 94 -0.38 3.66 -8.46
N THR A 95 -1.26 4.60 -8.12
CA THR A 95 -1.94 4.61 -6.81
C THR A 95 -2.73 3.32 -6.62
N GLY A 96 -3.36 2.80 -7.68
CA GLY A 96 -4.04 1.51 -7.62
C GLY A 96 -3.08 0.34 -7.34
N TRP A 97 -1.90 0.31 -7.95
CA TRP A 97 -0.87 -0.70 -7.68
C TRP A 97 -0.26 -0.58 -6.29
N GLU A 98 0.03 0.63 -5.83
CA GLU A 98 0.53 0.86 -4.46
C GLU A 98 -0.47 0.34 -3.43
N ILE A 99 -1.76 0.67 -3.60
CA ILE A 99 -2.82 0.24 -2.70
C ILE A 99 -3.04 -1.28 -2.77
N LEU A 100 -2.76 -1.95 -3.91
CA LEU A 100 -2.91 -3.40 -4.07
C LEU A 100 -1.75 -4.22 -3.49
N VAL A 101 -0.51 -3.76 -3.66
CA VAL A 101 0.65 -4.57 -3.30
C VAL A 101 0.75 -4.77 -1.80
N ILE A 102 0.37 -3.76 -1.02
CA ILE A 102 0.45 -3.81 0.43
C ILE A 102 -0.48 -4.91 1.03
N PRO A 103 -1.78 -5.02 0.68
CA PRO A 103 -2.62 -6.14 1.13
C PRO A 103 -2.18 -7.49 0.55
N ILE A 104 -1.64 -7.54 -0.69
CA ILE A 104 -1.10 -8.78 -1.27
C ILE A 104 0.04 -9.35 -0.42
N ILE A 105 0.95 -8.51 0.08
CA ILE A 105 2.04 -8.94 0.98
C ILE A 105 1.48 -9.64 2.22
N VAL A 106 0.40 -9.09 2.81
CA VAL A 106 -0.24 -9.67 3.99
C VAL A 106 -0.93 -11.00 3.66
N ILE A 107 -1.64 -11.11 2.53
CA ILE A 107 -2.28 -12.35 2.09
C ILE A 107 -1.23 -13.43 1.82
N ILE A 108 -0.15 -13.11 1.09
CA ILE A 108 0.95 -14.04 0.83
C ILE A 108 1.51 -14.54 2.16
N TYR A 109 1.73 -13.64 3.12
CA TYR A 109 2.23 -14.03 4.42
C TYR A 109 1.27 -14.97 5.17
N GLN A 110 -0.04 -14.72 5.11
CA GLN A 110 -1.06 -15.59 5.70
C GLN A 110 -1.10 -17.00 5.11
N LEU A 111 -0.78 -17.16 3.82
CA LEU A 111 -0.71 -18.47 3.17
C LEU A 111 0.44 -19.33 3.73
N PHE A 112 1.55 -18.71 4.12
CA PHE A 112 2.70 -19.42 4.70
C PHE A 112 2.59 -19.58 6.22
N LEU A 113 2.02 -18.59 6.91
CA LEU A 113 1.90 -18.53 8.36
C LEU A 113 0.51 -17.98 8.73
N PRO A 114 -0.43 -18.84 9.17
CA PRO A 114 -1.78 -18.41 9.47
C PRO A 114 -1.78 -17.42 10.64
N ILE A 115 -2.02 -16.16 10.31
CA ILE A 115 -2.15 -15.07 11.27
C ILE A 115 -3.54 -15.18 11.91
N PRO A 116 -3.68 -15.09 13.24
CA PRO A 116 -4.99 -15.00 13.87
C PRO A 116 -5.63 -13.65 13.50
N THR A 117 -6.37 -13.62 12.40
CA THR A 117 -7.11 -12.46 11.92
C THR A 117 -8.57 -12.51 12.34
N ARG A 118 -9.08 -11.38 12.83
CA ARG A 118 -10.50 -11.16 13.11
C ARG A 118 -11.23 -10.83 11.82
N ALA A 119 -12.56 -10.96 11.81
CA ALA A 119 -13.38 -10.58 10.66
C ALA A 119 -13.14 -9.11 10.21
N ILE A 120 -12.87 -8.21 11.16
CA ILE A 120 -12.56 -6.80 10.85
C ILE A 120 -11.24 -6.64 10.09
N ASP A 121 -10.28 -7.53 10.29
CA ASP A 121 -8.99 -7.51 9.59
C ASP A 121 -9.16 -7.87 8.12
N PHE A 122 -10.10 -8.76 7.79
CA PHE A 122 -10.47 -9.05 6.40
C PHE A 122 -11.10 -7.85 5.71
N VAL A 123 -11.90 -7.06 6.41
CA VAL A 123 -12.45 -5.80 5.87
C VAL A 123 -11.33 -4.80 5.59
N LEU A 124 -10.37 -4.69 6.50
CA LEU A 124 -9.20 -3.82 6.34
C LEU A 124 -8.30 -4.23 5.17
N ILE A 125 -8.27 -5.51 4.80
CA ILE A 125 -7.55 -6.00 3.62
C ILE A 125 -8.41 -5.83 2.36
N ALA A 126 -9.70 -6.12 2.41
CA ALA A 126 -10.60 -6.11 1.27
C ALA A 126 -10.86 -4.69 0.72
N VAL A 127 -11.00 -3.69 1.58
CA VAL A 127 -11.23 -2.29 1.17
C VAL A 127 -10.10 -1.75 0.29
N PRO A 128 -8.82 -1.79 0.69
CA PRO A 128 -7.72 -1.37 -0.19
C PRO A 128 -7.63 -2.28 -1.42
N PHE A 129 -7.87 -3.59 -1.29
CA PHE A 129 -7.83 -4.48 -2.44
C PHE A 129 -8.83 -4.09 -3.54
N ILE A 130 -10.09 -3.85 -3.16
CA ILE A 130 -11.14 -3.40 -4.06
C ILE A 130 -10.86 -1.99 -4.58
N GLY A 131 -10.44 -1.07 -3.70
CA GLY A 131 -10.11 0.31 -4.07
C GLY A 131 -8.98 0.39 -5.10
N GLY A 132 -7.94 -0.41 -4.92
CA GLY A 132 -6.82 -0.50 -5.86
C GLY A 132 -7.25 -1.10 -7.21
N LEU A 133 -8.07 -2.16 -7.22
CA LEU A 133 -8.65 -2.72 -8.46
C LEU A 133 -9.51 -1.70 -9.21
N ILE A 134 -10.38 -0.98 -8.51
CA ILE A 134 -11.22 0.07 -9.09
C ILE A 134 -10.34 1.17 -9.69
N SER A 135 -9.28 1.59 -8.99
CA SER A 135 -8.35 2.61 -9.47
C SER A 135 -7.64 2.16 -10.75
N ILE A 136 -7.16 0.92 -10.82
CA ILE A 136 -6.53 0.36 -12.03
C ILE A 136 -7.56 0.24 -13.16
N TYR A 137 -8.77 -0.25 -12.88
CA TYR A 137 -9.82 -0.35 -13.89
C TYR A 137 -10.20 1.02 -14.45
N ALA A 138 -10.39 2.01 -13.58
CA ALA A 138 -10.65 3.38 -13.98
C ALA A 138 -9.50 3.95 -14.81
N SER A 139 -8.24 3.66 -14.46
CA SER A 139 -7.07 4.14 -15.23
C SER A 139 -7.07 3.71 -16.71
N LYS A 140 -7.64 2.54 -17.01
CA LYS A 140 -7.73 1.99 -18.36
C LYS A 140 -8.90 2.56 -19.15
N ASN A 141 -10.00 2.87 -18.46
CA ASN A 141 -11.26 3.32 -19.07
C ASN A 141 -11.46 4.84 -19.04
N PHE A 142 -10.63 5.59 -18.32
CA PHE A 142 -10.61 7.04 -18.41
C PHE A 142 -10.02 7.43 -19.76
N ASP A 143 -10.82 7.71 -20.77
CA ASP A 143 -10.40 8.50 -21.93
C ASP A 143 -10.68 9.97 -21.65
N ILE A 144 -9.60 10.70 -21.38
CA ILE A 144 -9.68 12.15 -21.24
C ILE A 144 -9.01 12.71 -22.50
N ASP A 145 -9.82 12.91 -23.53
CA ASP A 145 -9.44 13.70 -24.70
C ASP A 145 -9.42 15.17 -24.30
N PHE A 146 -8.24 15.67 -23.91
CA PHE A 146 -7.94 17.11 -23.80
C PHE A 146 -6.95 17.55 -24.88
#